data_AF-A0A1S2WXA2-F1
#
_entry.id   AF-A0A1S2WXA2-F1
#
_cell.length_a   1.000
_cell.length_b   1.000
_cell.length_c   1.000
_cell.angle_alpha   90.00
_cell.angle_beta   90.00
_cell.angle_gamma   90.00
#
_symmetry.space_group_name_H-M   'P 1'
#
loop_
_entity.id
_entity.type
_entity.pdbx_description
1 polymer ?
#
loop_
_entity_poly.entity_id
_entity_poly.type
_entity_poly.pdbx_seq_one_letter_code
_entity_poly.pdbx_strand_id
1 'polypeptide(L)'
;MKKILLGFTLLSGVVFAGDELKFNIKLHTNTQEQNILMPSNRYISDNISCPQGKSWIQQVGQNIFTANVPLISTYDPEPSGLLWPALSLHTKVDGISMYFVVQQKLDRELTKEPEDNVTVKYHSLIADGINTGVGEPNNKVLKGKFNLRDSEGNSLIGDYRDMEVSAHDNLWSGPENDDVLREIITSYTSKDNSVIISELIISDDTQNADFIDPINSDIKNILTVHVLLNEKDFESFVTDMGNYQITKDDSFLENYLANQNTIQAIRDGLELYTKEINKSDFQFDEYFYLKEYPDVAEAVKSGFYKNGLEHYMKYGINEGRKPILDFNEYFYLKEYPDVAEAVKSGFFKNGLEHYMKYGINEGRNRKPILDFNEDFYLKEYPDVAEAVKSGFYKNGLEHYMKYGINEGRKTNNAI
;
A
#
# COMPACT_ATOMS: atom_id res chain seq x y z
N MET A 1 10.51 -26.94 -1.88
CA MET A 1 9.17 -27.56 -1.84
C MET A 1 8.75 -27.46 -0.38
N LYS A 2 7.64 -26.86 0.03
CA LYS A 2 6.30 -26.78 -0.57
C LYS A 2 5.92 -25.27 -0.59
N LYS A 3 5.76 -24.55 -1.70
CA LYS A 3 5.20 -24.88 -3.04
C LYS A 3 3.75 -25.41 -3.00
N ILE A 4 3.11 -25.23 -1.84
CA ILE A 4 1.73 -25.47 -1.41
C ILE A 4 1.59 -24.51 -0.18
N LEU A 5 0.73 -23.48 -0.10
CA LEU A 5 -0.31 -23.04 -1.04
C LEU A 5 -0.76 -21.55 -0.83
N LEU A 6 -0.17 -20.55 -1.52
CA LEU A 6 -1.03 -19.49 -2.13
C LEU A 6 -1.73 -20.12 -3.34
N GLY A 7 -0.96 -20.96 -4.05
CA GLY A 7 -1.44 -22.17 -4.74
C GLY A 7 -1.89 -21.94 -6.16
N PHE A 8 -2.58 -20.83 -6.31
CA PHE A 8 -2.86 -20.10 -7.51
C PHE A 8 -2.43 -18.65 -7.11
N THR A 9 -1.85 -17.77 -7.94
CA THR A 9 -2.45 -17.28 -9.19
C THR A 9 -3.96 -17.41 -9.12
N LEU A 10 -4.62 -16.83 -8.10
CA LEU A 10 -6.06 -17.04 -7.85
C LEU A 10 -6.99 -16.34 -8.86
N LEU A 11 -6.44 -15.82 -9.98
CA LEU A 11 -6.56 -16.42 -11.34
C LEU A 11 -6.03 -15.49 -12.45
N SER A 12 -5.60 -14.27 -12.13
CA SER A 12 -5.39 -13.19 -13.11
C SER A 12 -3.96 -12.69 -13.35
N GLY A 13 -2.98 -12.99 -12.48
CA GLY A 13 -1.55 -12.83 -12.75
C GLY A 13 -0.97 -11.41 -12.67
N VAL A 14 -0.65 -10.95 -11.45
CA VAL A 14 0.34 -9.88 -11.20
C VAL A 14 1.43 -10.44 -10.28
N VAL A 15 2.68 -9.99 -10.47
CA VAL A 15 3.88 -10.48 -9.76
C VAL A 15 4.53 -9.32 -9.02
N PHE A 16 4.64 -9.41 -7.70
CA PHE A 16 5.40 -8.46 -6.90
C PHE A 16 6.89 -8.49 -7.23
N ALA A 17 7.51 -7.31 -7.22
CA ALA A 17 8.95 -7.19 -7.17
C ALA A 17 9.47 -7.52 -5.76
N GLY A 18 9.80 -8.80 -5.53
CA GLY A 18 10.80 -9.24 -4.54
C GLY A 18 10.41 -9.22 -3.06
N ASP A 19 9.54 -8.33 -2.60
CA ASP A 19 9.14 -8.28 -1.21
C ASP A 19 7.97 -9.25 -0.93
N GLU A 20 8.28 -10.30 -0.17
CA GLU A 20 7.27 -11.07 0.57
C GLU A 20 6.47 -10.08 1.44
N LEU A 21 5.14 -10.24 1.54
CA LEU A 21 4.27 -9.43 2.40
C LEU A 21 4.55 -9.75 3.88
N LYS A 22 5.72 -9.30 4.36
CA LYS A 22 6.19 -9.34 5.73
C LYS A 22 5.72 -8.11 6.45
N PHE A 23 4.69 -8.29 7.25
CA PHE A 23 4.04 -7.23 7.99
C PHE A 23 4.73 -6.94 9.34
N ASN A 24 5.69 -7.78 9.75
CA ASN A 24 6.34 -7.80 11.06
C ASN A 24 5.30 -7.63 12.19
N ILE A 25 4.47 -8.65 12.35
CA ILE A 25 3.35 -8.66 13.29
C ILE A 25 3.89 -8.70 14.71
N LYS A 26 3.49 -7.70 15.50
CA LYS A 26 3.77 -7.59 16.93
C LYS A 26 2.48 -7.63 17.74
N LEU A 27 2.60 -8.08 18.99
CA LEU A 27 1.59 -7.77 19.99
C LEU A 27 1.49 -6.25 20.13
N HIS A 28 0.28 -5.71 20.05
CA HIS A 28 0.02 -4.32 20.32
C HIS A 28 0.26 -4.03 21.81
N THR A 29 1.37 -3.37 22.11
CA THR A 29 1.68 -2.91 23.46
C THR A 29 1.08 -1.52 23.65
N ASN A 30 -0.08 -1.46 24.32
CA ASN A 30 -0.80 -0.23 24.62
C ASN A 30 0.12 0.83 25.26
N THR A 31 0.53 1.83 24.48
CA THR A 31 1.41 2.93 24.92
C THR A 31 0.65 4.05 25.64
N GLN A 32 -0.67 4.00 25.66
CA GLN A 32 -1.50 4.93 26.43
C GLN A 32 -1.69 4.36 27.84
N GLU A 33 -0.99 4.97 28.80
CA GLU A 33 -1.12 4.65 30.22
C GLU A 33 -2.61 4.58 30.62
N GLN A 34 -3.06 3.41 31.06
CA GLN A 34 -4.38 3.15 31.66
C GLN A 34 -5.60 2.98 30.72
N ASN A 35 -5.47 2.64 29.42
CA ASN A 35 -6.64 2.10 28.70
C ASN A 35 -6.98 0.66 29.16
N ILE A 36 -7.82 0.58 30.20
CA ILE A 36 -8.29 -0.66 30.84
C ILE A 36 -9.36 -1.42 30.03
N LEU A 37 -9.89 -0.82 28.97
CA LEU A 37 -10.95 -1.42 28.14
C LEU A 37 -10.41 -2.19 26.94
N MET A 38 -9.10 -2.12 26.66
CA MET A 38 -8.46 -2.88 25.60
C MET A 38 -8.18 -4.32 26.05
N PRO A 39 -8.70 -5.36 25.37
CA PRO A 39 -8.40 -6.75 25.72
C PRO A 39 -6.92 -7.11 25.46
N SER A 40 -6.39 -8.06 26.23
CA SER A 40 -4.95 -8.30 26.36
C SER A 40 -4.20 -8.73 25.09
N ASN A 41 -4.91 -9.30 24.10
CA ASN A 41 -4.33 -9.84 22.87
C ASN A 41 -4.91 -9.12 21.66
N ARG A 42 -4.12 -8.23 21.05
CA ARG A 42 -4.38 -7.53 19.79
C ARG A 42 -3.07 -7.41 19.03
N TYR A 43 -3.09 -7.52 17.71
CA TYR A 43 -1.87 -7.63 16.92
C TYR A 43 -1.89 -6.67 15.74
N ILE A 44 -0.76 -6.02 15.51
CA ILE A 44 -0.59 -5.03 14.45
C ILE A 44 0.69 -5.28 13.66
N SER A 45 0.68 -4.97 12.36
CA SER A 45 1.90 -4.82 11.57
C SER A 45 2.76 -3.65 12.09
N ASP A 46 4.07 -3.73 11.93
CA ASP A 46 4.99 -2.71 12.45
C ASP A 46 4.70 -1.27 11.97
N ASN A 47 4.16 -1.15 10.75
CA ASN A 47 3.84 0.11 10.06
C ASN A 47 2.48 0.75 10.46
N ILE A 48 1.85 0.27 11.53
CA ILE A 48 0.67 0.91 12.13
C ILE A 48 1.14 1.81 13.28
N SER A 49 0.93 3.12 13.12
CA SER A 49 1.19 4.09 14.18
C SER A 49 0.22 3.92 15.35
N CYS A 50 0.69 4.25 16.55
CA CYS A 50 -0.08 4.24 17.79
C CYS A 50 -0.02 5.66 18.37
N PRO A 51 -1.14 6.29 18.78
CA PRO A 51 -1.10 7.64 19.32
C PRO A 51 -0.28 7.67 20.61
N GLN A 52 0.53 8.72 20.76
CA GLN A 52 1.37 8.94 21.94
C GLN A 52 0.52 9.26 23.18
N GLY A 53 1.15 9.18 24.36
CA GLY A 53 0.52 9.60 25.61
C GLY A 53 0.22 11.11 25.61
N LYS A 54 -0.99 11.47 26.06
CA LYS A 54 -1.55 12.85 26.11
C LYS A 54 -1.97 13.48 24.77
N SER A 55 -1.89 12.75 23.66
CA SER A 55 -2.38 13.21 22.35
C SER A 55 -3.91 13.35 22.27
N TRP A 56 -4.61 12.92 23.31
CA TRP A 56 -6.04 13.02 23.51
C TRP A 56 -6.32 13.65 24.87
N ILE A 57 -7.12 14.71 24.90
CA ILE A 57 -7.66 15.25 26.15
C ILE A 57 -8.76 14.31 26.60
N GLN A 58 -8.49 13.45 27.59
CA GLN A 58 -9.48 12.54 28.15
C GLN A 58 -10.63 13.34 28.81
N GLN A 59 -11.72 13.56 28.08
CA GLN A 59 -12.98 13.98 28.69
C GLN A 59 -13.66 12.77 29.35
N VAL A 60 -14.46 13.02 30.39
CA VAL A 60 -15.18 11.97 31.11
C VAL A 60 -16.14 11.26 30.15
N GLY A 61 -15.94 9.95 29.96
CA GLY A 61 -16.77 9.12 29.07
C GLY A 61 -16.21 8.89 27.66
N GLN A 62 -15.03 9.42 27.32
CA GLN A 62 -14.38 9.15 26.02
C GLN A 62 -13.48 7.92 26.07
N ASN A 63 -13.70 6.98 25.14
CA ASN A 63 -12.84 5.82 24.91
C ASN A 63 -11.79 6.15 23.86
N ILE A 64 -10.51 6.12 24.23
CA ILE A 64 -9.40 6.51 23.35
C ILE A 64 -8.95 5.29 22.52
N PHE A 65 -8.84 5.44 21.20
CA PHE A 65 -8.25 4.40 20.35
C PHE A 65 -6.73 4.31 20.53
N THR A 66 -6.23 3.07 20.57
CA THR A 66 -4.84 2.76 20.88
C THR A 66 -3.95 2.59 19.65
N ALA A 67 -4.53 2.39 18.45
CA ALA A 67 -3.78 2.33 17.19
C ALA A 67 -4.54 2.95 16.02
N ASN A 68 -3.80 3.28 14.98
CA ASN A 68 -4.28 3.96 13.79
C ASN A 68 -4.75 2.92 12.76
N VAL A 69 -6.02 2.48 12.85
CA VAL A 69 -6.62 1.42 12.03
C VAL A 69 -8.10 1.72 11.74
N PRO A 70 -8.60 1.56 10.51
CA PRO A 70 -10.03 1.65 10.21
C PRO A 70 -10.82 0.45 10.73
N LEU A 71 -11.99 0.68 11.30
CA LEU A 71 -12.82 -0.37 11.89
C LEU A 71 -14.31 -0.05 11.82
N ILE A 72 -15.14 -1.09 11.78
CA ILE A 72 -16.61 -0.95 11.82
C ILE A 72 -17.10 -1.07 13.27
N SER A 73 -18.05 -0.21 13.67
CA SER A 73 -18.52 -0.11 15.07
C SER A 73 -19.93 0.51 15.14
N THR A 74 -20.62 0.23 16.25
CA THR A 74 -21.87 0.91 16.69
C THR A 74 -21.58 2.24 17.41
N TYR A 75 -22.64 2.99 17.76
CA TYR A 75 -22.57 4.20 18.59
C TYR A 75 -22.12 3.88 20.02
N ASP A 76 -22.84 2.99 20.73
CA ASP A 76 -22.41 2.55 22.06
C ASP A 76 -21.24 1.56 21.89
N PRO A 77 -20.02 1.90 22.35
CA PRO A 77 -18.90 0.98 22.32
C PRO A 77 -19.12 -0.09 23.41
N GLU A 78 -19.65 -1.24 23.00
CA GLU A 78 -19.93 -2.40 23.87
C GLU A 78 -18.84 -2.54 24.96
N PRO A 79 -19.21 -2.49 26.26
CA PRO A 79 -18.29 -2.16 27.37
C PRO A 79 -17.19 -3.20 27.66
N SER A 80 -17.03 -4.20 26.80
CA SER A 80 -16.11 -5.33 26.86
C SER A 80 -15.01 -5.30 25.78
N GLY A 81 -14.92 -4.26 24.94
CA GLY A 81 -13.81 -4.08 23.98
C GLY A 81 -13.83 -5.03 22.77
N LEU A 82 -14.98 -5.65 22.48
CA LEU A 82 -15.15 -6.70 21.47
C LEU A 82 -15.01 -6.23 20.02
N LEU A 83 -15.21 -4.93 19.74
CA LEU A 83 -15.13 -4.38 18.39
C LEU A 83 -13.69 -4.07 17.90
N TRP A 84 -12.68 -4.12 18.77
CA TRP A 84 -11.30 -3.79 18.40
C TRP A 84 -10.66 -4.95 17.61
N PRO A 85 -10.11 -4.73 16.39
CA PRO A 85 -9.62 -5.81 15.51
C PRO A 85 -8.57 -6.75 16.12
N ALA A 86 -8.79 -8.06 16.09
CA ALA A 86 -7.81 -9.05 16.56
C ALA A 86 -6.46 -8.94 15.82
N LEU A 87 -6.51 -8.66 14.52
CA LEU A 87 -5.36 -8.42 13.66
C LEU A 87 -5.59 -7.20 12.77
N SER A 88 -4.56 -6.37 12.62
CA SER A 88 -4.54 -5.26 11.67
C SER A 88 -3.21 -5.23 10.92
N LEU A 89 -3.27 -5.19 9.59
CA LEU A 89 -2.11 -5.07 8.71
C LEU A 89 -2.23 -3.78 7.89
N HIS A 90 -1.12 -3.08 7.66
CA HIS A 90 -1.06 -1.86 6.85
C HIS A 90 0.07 -1.95 5.81
N THR A 91 -0.24 -1.53 4.59
CA THR A 91 0.75 -1.17 3.58
C THR A 91 0.33 0.11 2.86
N LYS A 92 1.27 0.75 2.17
CA LYS A 92 1.05 1.96 1.40
C LYS A 92 1.57 1.75 -0.02
N VAL A 93 0.78 2.15 -1.02
CA VAL A 93 1.11 2.08 -2.44
C VAL A 93 0.72 3.41 -3.06
N ASP A 94 1.70 4.21 -3.48
CA ASP A 94 1.53 5.61 -3.88
C ASP A 94 0.66 6.39 -2.86
N GLY A 95 -0.39 7.07 -3.34
CA GLY A 95 -1.39 7.78 -2.52
C GLY A 95 -2.48 6.89 -1.93
N ILE A 96 -2.32 5.56 -1.92
CA ILE A 96 -3.26 4.59 -1.35
C ILE A 96 -2.70 4.04 -0.05
N SER A 97 -3.40 4.26 1.06
CA SER A 97 -3.13 3.61 2.34
C SER A 97 -4.09 2.43 2.48
N MET A 98 -3.55 1.23 2.69
CA MET A 98 -4.32 0.00 2.55
C MET A 98 -4.23 -0.94 3.75
N TYR A 99 -5.40 -1.29 4.30
CA TYR A 99 -5.57 -2.07 5.52
C TYR A 99 -6.23 -3.44 5.29
N PHE A 100 -5.78 -4.42 6.07
CA PHE A 100 -6.48 -5.69 6.27
C PHE A 100 -6.79 -5.82 7.77
N VAL A 101 -8.05 -6.09 8.11
CA VAL A 101 -8.56 -5.92 9.47
C VAL A 101 -9.50 -7.09 9.83
N VAL A 102 -9.21 -7.81 10.91
CA VAL A 102 -10.02 -8.94 11.39
C VAL A 102 -10.80 -8.53 12.65
N GLN A 103 -12.13 -8.43 12.56
CA GLN A 103 -13.02 -8.03 13.66
C GLN A 103 -14.02 -9.13 14.04
N GLN A 104 -14.61 -9.03 15.23
CA GLN A 104 -15.76 -9.83 15.65
C GLN A 104 -17.06 -9.19 15.15
N LYS A 105 -18.04 -10.01 14.76
CA LYS A 105 -19.44 -9.65 14.56
C LYS A 105 -20.16 -9.51 15.90
N LEU A 106 -21.08 -8.56 16.01
CA LEU A 106 -21.91 -8.38 17.19
C LEU A 106 -22.93 -9.52 17.32
N ASP A 107 -22.92 -10.24 18.44
CA ASP A 107 -23.87 -11.33 18.71
C ASP A 107 -25.19 -10.83 19.31
N ARG A 108 -25.79 -9.82 18.66
CA ARG A 108 -27.12 -9.30 19.01
C ARG A 108 -27.81 -8.64 17.82
N GLU A 109 -29.14 -8.61 17.85
CA GLU A 109 -29.94 -7.80 16.93
C GLU A 109 -29.56 -6.31 17.07
N LEU A 110 -29.51 -5.62 15.93
CA LEU A 110 -29.25 -4.18 15.86
C LEU A 110 -30.51 -3.49 15.32
N THR A 111 -31.13 -2.67 16.15
CA THR A 111 -32.37 -1.92 15.88
C THR A 111 -32.10 -0.64 15.07
N LYS A 112 -33.14 0.15 14.77
CA LYS A 112 -32.96 1.49 14.16
C LYS A 112 -32.89 2.63 15.18
N GLU A 113 -32.73 2.30 16.47
CA GLU A 113 -32.51 3.28 17.54
C GLU A 113 -31.05 3.82 17.50
N PRO A 114 -30.78 5.03 18.02
CA PRO A 114 -29.48 5.70 17.87
C PRO A 114 -28.27 4.92 18.43
N GLU A 115 -28.45 4.16 19.51
CA GLU A 115 -27.45 3.25 20.09
C GLU A 115 -26.92 2.21 19.09
N ASP A 116 -27.76 1.81 18.15
CA ASP A 116 -27.49 0.81 17.12
C ASP A 116 -27.13 1.43 15.77
N ASN A 117 -26.86 2.73 15.70
CA ASN A 117 -26.27 3.34 14.50
C ASN A 117 -24.88 2.75 14.25
N VAL A 118 -24.63 2.34 13.00
CA VAL A 118 -23.39 1.69 12.54
C VAL A 118 -22.56 2.65 11.68
N THR A 119 -21.23 2.56 11.75
CA THR A 119 -20.33 3.40 10.93
C THR A 119 -18.96 2.72 10.70
N VAL A 120 -18.27 3.12 9.62
CA VAL A 120 -16.87 2.74 9.36
C VAL A 120 -15.96 3.90 9.75
N LYS A 121 -15.18 3.72 10.82
CA LYS A 121 -14.33 4.74 11.43
C LYS A 121 -12.97 4.77 10.73
N TYR A 122 -12.48 5.98 10.42
CA TYR A 122 -11.16 6.24 9.83
C TYR A 122 -10.30 7.21 10.66
N HIS A 123 -10.93 7.88 11.62
CA HIS A 123 -10.41 8.87 12.58
C HIS A 123 -8.90 8.80 12.84
N SER A 124 -8.42 7.68 13.37
CA SER A 124 -7.06 7.56 13.89
C SER A 124 -5.95 7.64 12.83
N LEU A 125 -6.23 7.38 11.54
CA LEU A 125 -5.23 7.44 10.46
C LEU A 125 -4.78 8.87 10.09
N ILE A 126 -5.63 9.82 10.44
CA ILE A 126 -5.65 11.19 9.93
C ILE A 126 -5.16 12.18 10.99
N ALA A 127 -4.86 11.71 12.20
CA ALA A 127 -4.18 12.47 13.25
C ALA A 127 -2.74 11.96 13.44
N ASP A 128 -1.77 12.86 13.57
CA ASP A 128 -0.36 12.52 13.88
C ASP A 128 -0.18 11.80 15.23
N GLY A 129 -1.23 11.77 16.06
CA GLY A 129 -1.20 11.16 17.37
C GLY A 129 -0.15 11.77 18.29
N ILE A 130 0.23 13.04 18.07
CA ILE A 130 1.21 13.80 18.86
C ILE A 130 0.67 15.20 19.20
N ASN A 131 0.01 15.89 18.26
CA ASN A 131 -0.36 17.30 18.40
C ASN A 131 -1.85 17.61 18.18
N THR A 132 -2.62 16.76 17.50
CA THR A 132 -3.86 17.21 16.82
C THR A 132 -5.18 16.51 17.18
N GLY A 133 -5.26 15.89 18.37
CA GLY A 133 -6.54 15.56 19.02
C GLY A 133 -7.25 16.83 19.54
N VAL A 134 -7.74 17.69 18.64
CA VAL A 134 -8.32 19.00 18.98
C VAL A 134 -9.84 18.96 19.15
N GLY A 135 -10.30 19.06 20.39
CA GLY A 135 -11.69 19.42 20.70
C GLY A 135 -12.03 20.87 20.37
N GLU A 136 -13.29 21.25 20.65
CA GLU A 136 -13.78 22.59 20.33
C GLU A 136 -12.90 23.70 20.91
N PRO A 137 -12.64 24.78 20.15
CA PRO A 137 -13.26 25.14 18.86
C PRO A 137 -12.52 24.58 17.63
N ASN A 138 -11.58 23.65 17.80
CA ASN A 138 -10.56 23.34 16.78
C ASN A 138 -10.79 22.04 15.99
N ASN A 139 -11.95 21.38 16.15
CA ASN A 139 -12.32 20.14 15.44
C ASN A 139 -11.96 20.21 13.95
N LYS A 140 -10.96 19.42 13.52
CA LYS A 140 -10.59 19.28 12.11
C LYS A 140 -11.42 18.18 11.49
N VAL A 141 -11.85 18.38 10.25
CA VAL A 141 -12.66 17.43 9.48
C VAL A 141 -12.02 17.29 8.11
N LEU A 142 -11.81 16.05 7.65
CA LEU A 142 -11.58 15.75 6.24
C LEU A 142 -12.88 15.34 5.56
N LYS A 143 -13.18 15.92 4.42
CA LYS A 143 -14.25 15.52 3.52
C LYS A 143 -13.74 14.53 2.48
N GLY A 144 -14.59 13.60 2.10
CA GLY A 144 -14.28 12.57 1.12
C GLY A 144 -15.52 11.95 0.49
N LYS A 145 -15.28 10.99 -0.40
CA LYS A 145 -16.27 10.11 -1.01
C LYS A 145 -16.06 8.70 -0.50
N PHE A 146 -17.13 8.11 0.05
CA PHE A 146 -17.12 6.78 0.65
C PHE A 146 -17.86 5.76 -0.19
N ASN A 147 -17.33 4.55 -0.25
CA ASN A 147 -18.02 3.40 -0.80
C ASN A 147 -17.84 2.14 0.07
N LEU A 148 -18.81 1.22 -0.03
CA LEU A 148 -18.71 -0.15 0.47
C LEU A 148 -18.82 -1.08 -0.72
N ARG A 149 -17.92 -2.06 -0.80
CA ARG A 149 -17.84 -3.01 -1.91
C ARG A 149 -17.82 -4.44 -1.39
N ASP A 150 -18.39 -5.35 -2.15
CA ASP A 150 -18.21 -6.78 -1.94
C ASP A 150 -16.78 -7.24 -2.36
N SER A 151 -16.52 -8.54 -2.29
CA SER A 151 -15.25 -9.15 -2.68
C SER A 151 -14.99 -9.18 -4.20
N GLU A 152 -16.02 -8.98 -5.02
CA GLU A 152 -15.89 -8.82 -6.47
C GLU A 152 -15.54 -7.37 -6.84
N GLY A 153 -15.88 -6.42 -5.98
CA GLY A 153 -15.71 -4.98 -6.15
C GLY A 153 -16.99 -4.25 -6.53
N ASN A 154 -18.15 -4.91 -6.53
CA ASN A 154 -19.44 -4.28 -6.76
C ASN A 154 -19.81 -3.41 -5.56
N SER A 155 -20.42 -2.26 -5.80
CA SER A 155 -20.91 -1.41 -4.71
C SER A 155 -22.10 -2.05 -3.99
N LEU A 156 -22.01 -2.12 -2.67
CA LEU A 156 -23.08 -2.53 -1.77
C LEU A 156 -24.06 -1.40 -1.45
N ILE A 157 -23.66 -0.14 -1.69
CA ILE A 157 -24.42 1.06 -1.28
C ILE A 157 -24.89 1.95 -2.44
N GLY A 158 -24.70 1.49 -3.68
CA GLY A 158 -25.00 2.26 -4.89
C GLY A 158 -23.84 3.17 -5.29
N ASP A 159 -24.09 4.47 -5.41
CA ASP A 159 -23.05 5.45 -5.71
C ASP A 159 -22.25 5.86 -4.45
N TYR A 160 -21.08 6.46 -4.67
CA TYR A 160 -20.26 7.03 -3.60
C TYR A 160 -21.03 8.10 -2.80
N ARG A 161 -21.04 7.95 -1.48
CA ARG A 161 -21.65 8.92 -0.56
C ARG A 161 -20.65 9.97 -0.12
N ASP A 162 -21.12 11.16 0.26
CA ASP A 162 -20.28 12.13 0.97
C ASP A 162 -19.96 11.60 2.37
N MET A 163 -18.71 11.80 2.80
CA MET A 163 -18.20 11.36 4.09
C MET A 163 -17.40 12.48 4.75
N GLU A 164 -17.61 12.65 6.06
CA GLU A 164 -16.84 13.54 6.91
C GLU A 164 -16.11 12.74 7.98
N VAL A 165 -14.78 12.91 8.07
CA VAL A 165 -13.91 12.29 9.06
C VAL A 165 -13.41 13.35 10.01
N SER A 166 -13.99 13.39 11.21
CA SER A 166 -13.49 14.20 12.31
C SER A 166 -12.15 13.66 12.82
N ALA A 167 -11.17 14.53 13.02
CA ALA A 167 -9.92 14.23 13.73
C ALA A 167 -10.04 14.42 15.26
N HIS A 168 -11.22 14.81 15.77
CA HIS A 168 -11.51 14.91 17.20
C HIS A 168 -12.29 13.70 17.74
N ASP A 169 -13.11 13.06 16.91
CA ASP A 169 -14.16 12.20 17.42
C ASP A 169 -13.72 10.74 17.65
N ASN A 170 -13.46 10.44 18.93
CA ASN A 170 -13.23 9.10 19.46
C ASN A 170 -14.38 8.09 19.17
N LEU A 171 -15.54 8.54 18.67
CA LEU A 171 -16.68 7.68 18.35
C LEU A 171 -17.24 7.85 16.93
N TRP A 172 -17.04 8.98 16.24
CA TRP A 172 -17.73 9.26 14.97
C TRP A 172 -16.86 9.84 13.85
N SER A 173 -16.58 9.00 12.86
CA SER A 173 -16.19 9.43 11.52
C SER A 173 -16.85 8.49 10.52
N GLY A 174 -17.54 9.03 9.50
CA GLY A 174 -18.15 8.22 8.44
C GLY A 174 -19.68 8.30 8.31
N PRO A 175 -20.22 7.78 7.19
CA PRO A 175 -21.65 7.75 6.95
C PRO A 175 -22.32 6.75 7.90
N GLU A 176 -23.25 7.27 8.69
CA GLU A 176 -23.93 6.52 9.74
C GLU A 176 -25.12 5.71 9.21
N ASN A 177 -25.51 4.69 9.98
CA ASN A 177 -26.80 4.00 9.90
C ASN A 177 -27.11 3.41 8.52
N ASP A 178 -26.13 2.71 7.95
CA ASP A 178 -26.33 1.93 6.73
C ASP A 178 -26.92 0.53 7.05
N ASP A 179 -28.03 0.19 6.41
CA ASP A 179 -28.71 -1.10 6.64
C ASP A 179 -27.87 -2.31 6.16
N VAL A 180 -26.96 -2.15 5.18
CA VAL A 180 -26.05 -3.22 4.75
C VAL A 180 -24.92 -3.39 5.76
N LEU A 181 -24.35 -2.30 6.29
CA LEU A 181 -23.41 -2.38 7.43
C LEU A 181 -24.05 -3.10 8.62
N ARG A 182 -25.30 -2.74 8.95
CA ARG A 182 -26.09 -3.37 10.01
C ARG A 182 -26.21 -4.87 9.80
N GLU A 183 -26.52 -5.31 8.58
CA GLU A 183 -26.63 -6.72 8.23
C GLU A 183 -25.30 -7.48 8.28
N ILE A 184 -24.19 -6.93 7.79
CA ILE A 184 -22.91 -7.66 7.73
C ILE A 184 -22.20 -7.76 9.07
N ILE A 185 -22.38 -6.78 9.99
CA ILE A 185 -21.69 -6.80 11.29
C ILE A 185 -22.41 -7.58 12.39
N THR A 186 -23.68 -7.95 12.24
CA THR A 186 -24.42 -8.74 13.24
C THR A 186 -24.46 -10.22 12.90
N SER A 187 -24.43 -11.09 13.91
CA SER A 187 -24.71 -12.53 13.76
C SER A 187 -26.20 -12.84 13.54
N TYR A 188 -27.08 -11.87 13.84
CA TYR A 188 -28.53 -12.05 13.89
C TYR A 188 -29.15 -12.25 12.50
N THR A 189 -28.67 -11.49 11.52
CA THR A 189 -29.02 -11.61 10.09
C THR A 189 -28.32 -12.80 9.44
N SER A 190 -27.03 -12.98 9.73
CA SER A 190 -26.25 -14.14 9.28
C SER A 190 -25.14 -14.50 10.27
N LYS A 191 -25.08 -15.78 10.65
CA LYS A 191 -24.01 -16.36 11.46
C LYS A 191 -22.72 -16.63 10.67
N ASP A 192 -22.78 -16.50 9.35
CA ASP A 192 -21.61 -16.66 8.50
C ASP A 192 -20.67 -15.46 8.62
N ASN A 193 -19.40 -15.72 8.36
CA ASN A 193 -18.34 -14.71 8.33
C ASN A 193 -18.48 -13.86 7.07
N SER A 194 -18.11 -12.58 7.14
CA SER A 194 -18.27 -11.62 6.04
C SER A 194 -16.92 -11.04 5.63
N VAL A 195 -16.71 -10.83 4.32
CA VAL A 195 -15.55 -10.12 3.78
C VAL A 195 -16.05 -8.97 2.91
N ILE A 196 -15.69 -7.75 3.24
CA ILE A 196 -16.07 -6.53 2.49
C ILE A 196 -14.91 -5.56 2.38
N ILE A 197 -15.00 -4.64 1.42
CA ILE A 197 -14.06 -3.52 1.29
C ILE A 197 -14.78 -2.22 1.66
N SER A 198 -14.18 -1.42 2.52
CA SER A 198 -14.54 0.00 2.64
C SER A 198 -13.50 0.85 1.89
N GLU A 199 -13.98 1.89 1.21
CA GLU A 199 -13.16 2.79 0.40
C GLU A 199 -13.49 4.23 0.77
N LEU A 200 -12.46 5.03 1.07
CA LEU A 200 -12.56 6.46 1.32
C LEU A 200 -11.59 7.22 0.42
N ILE A 201 -12.13 7.89 -0.58
CA ILE A 201 -11.40 8.84 -1.42
C ILE A 201 -11.42 10.20 -0.71
N ILE A 202 -10.25 10.73 -0.35
CA ILE A 202 -10.13 12.01 0.36
C ILE A 202 -10.19 13.16 -0.64
N SER A 203 -11.15 14.08 -0.44
CA SER A 203 -11.36 15.24 -1.31
C SER A 203 -10.49 16.45 -0.91
N ASP A 204 -10.09 16.53 0.36
CA ASP A 204 -9.35 17.68 0.92
C ASP A 204 -7.82 17.59 0.72
N ASP A 205 -7.12 18.72 0.87
CA ASP A 205 -5.65 18.77 0.76
C ASP A 205 -4.96 18.35 2.06
N THR A 206 -4.71 17.04 2.17
CA THR A 206 -3.93 16.38 3.22
C THR A 206 -2.47 16.83 3.34
N GLN A 207 -1.86 17.43 2.30
CA GLN A 207 -0.41 17.75 2.33
C GLN A 207 -0.07 19.06 3.06
N ASN A 208 -1.06 19.95 3.22
CA ASN A 208 -0.92 21.23 3.93
C ASN A 208 -1.78 21.27 5.20
N ALA A 209 -2.25 20.11 5.65
CA ALA A 209 -3.10 19.98 6.81
C ALA A 209 -2.25 19.62 8.03
N ASP A 210 -1.96 20.61 8.88
CA ASP A 210 -1.13 20.51 10.10
C ASP A 210 -1.58 19.43 11.12
N PHE A 211 -2.68 18.75 10.86
CA PHE A 211 -3.22 17.67 11.69
C PHE A 211 -2.96 16.26 11.15
N ILE A 212 -2.59 16.11 9.88
CA ILE A 212 -2.23 14.82 9.28
C ILE A 212 -0.81 14.44 9.70
N ASP A 213 -0.57 13.17 10.00
CA ASP A 213 0.80 12.64 10.13
C ASP A 213 1.56 12.92 8.82
N PRO A 214 2.74 13.56 8.86
CA PRO A 214 3.54 13.80 7.65
C PRO A 214 3.77 12.56 6.78
N ILE A 215 3.81 11.34 7.35
CA ILE A 215 3.95 10.08 6.60
C ILE A 215 2.70 9.72 5.75
N ASN A 216 1.54 10.26 6.13
CA ASN A 216 0.24 10.06 5.49
C ASN A 216 -0.22 11.29 4.67
N SER A 217 0.60 12.33 4.61
CA SER A 217 0.25 13.62 3.97
C SER A 217 -0.12 13.51 2.49
N ASP A 218 0.45 12.56 1.77
CA ASP A 218 0.21 12.23 0.36
C ASP A 218 -0.97 11.27 0.10
N ILE A 219 -1.60 10.72 1.15
CA ILE A 219 -2.72 9.78 1.01
C ILE A 219 -3.95 10.49 0.42
N LYS A 220 -4.55 9.84 -0.58
CA LYS A 220 -5.77 10.25 -1.29
C LYS A 220 -6.83 9.16 -1.37
N ASN A 221 -6.48 7.90 -1.21
CA ASN A 221 -7.45 6.81 -1.04
C ASN A 221 -7.07 5.98 0.20
N ILE A 222 -8.07 5.62 1.00
CA ILE A 222 -7.94 4.64 2.07
C ILE A 222 -8.81 3.44 1.73
N LEU A 223 -8.19 2.28 1.54
CA LEU A 223 -8.87 1.02 1.27
C LEU A 223 -8.73 0.08 2.46
N THR A 224 -9.83 -0.45 2.97
CA THR A 224 -9.79 -1.45 4.06
C THR A 224 -10.55 -2.70 3.68
N VAL A 225 -9.86 -3.84 3.67
CA VAL A 225 -10.51 -5.16 3.63
C VAL A 225 -10.84 -5.57 5.06
N HIS A 226 -12.13 -5.60 5.39
CA HIS A 226 -12.63 -6.07 6.68
C HIS A 226 -13.02 -7.54 6.57
N VAL A 227 -12.49 -8.38 7.46
CA VAL A 227 -12.92 -9.75 7.70
C VAL A 227 -13.67 -9.77 9.03
N LEU A 228 -14.98 -10.01 8.96
CA LEU A 228 -15.89 -10.01 10.10
C LEU A 228 -16.21 -11.46 10.49
N LEU A 229 -15.79 -11.87 11.67
CA LEU A 229 -15.91 -13.24 12.18
C LEU A 229 -17.05 -13.37 13.19
N ASN A 230 -17.82 -14.45 13.13
CA ASN A 230 -18.71 -14.83 14.24
C ASN A 230 -17.89 -15.07 15.52
N GLU A 231 -18.54 -15.00 16.69
CA GLU A 231 -17.90 -15.12 18.01
C GLU A 231 -16.99 -16.35 18.11
N LYS A 232 -17.51 -17.54 17.81
CA LYS A 232 -16.76 -18.82 17.86
C LYS A 232 -15.47 -18.77 17.03
N ASP A 233 -15.55 -18.28 15.80
CA ASP A 233 -14.41 -18.24 14.89
C ASP A 233 -13.40 -17.16 15.30
N PHE A 234 -13.89 -16.02 15.82
CA PHE A 234 -13.05 -14.96 16.39
C PHE A 234 -12.28 -15.41 17.64
N GLU A 235 -12.95 -16.09 18.58
CA GLU A 235 -12.32 -16.65 19.79
C GLU A 235 -11.23 -17.67 19.44
N SER A 236 -11.50 -18.55 18.46
CA SER A 236 -10.51 -19.51 17.96
C SER A 236 -9.29 -18.78 17.40
N PHE A 237 -9.49 -17.78 16.54
CA PHE A 237 -8.41 -17.01 15.93
C PHE A 237 -7.55 -16.27 16.97
N VAL A 238 -8.17 -15.59 17.94
CA VAL A 238 -7.46 -14.89 19.03
C VAL A 238 -6.67 -15.88 19.91
N THR A 239 -7.24 -17.06 20.18
CA THR A 239 -6.58 -18.12 20.95
C THR A 239 -5.35 -18.67 20.21
N ASP A 240 -5.48 -18.96 18.92
CA ASP A 240 -4.39 -19.48 18.09
C ASP A 240 -3.24 -18.47 17.95
N MET A 241 -3.55 -17.18 17.76
CA MET A 241 -2.55 -16.09 17.76
C MET A 241 -1.82 -15.97 19.10
N GLY A 242 -2.55 -16.09 20.22
CA GLY A 242 -1.99 -16.06 21.57
C GLY A 242 -1.03 -17.23 21.85
N ASN A 243 -1.40 -18.43 21.42
CA ASN A 243 -0.61 -19.64 21.64
C ASN A 243 0.71 -19.66 20.84
N TYR A 244 0.77 -19.01 19.67
CA TYR A 244 1.94 -19.06 18.80
C TYR A 244 3.14 -18.26 19.30
N GLN A 245 2.97 -17.39 20.32
CA GLN A 245 4.02 -16.46 20.81
C GLN A 245 4.73 -15.75 19.64
N ILE A 246 3.98 -14.94 18.87
CA ILE A 246 4.48 -14.29 17.65
C ILE A 246 5.79 -13.55 17.92
N THR A 247 6.89 -14.16 17.48
CA THR A 247 8.27 -13.82 17.88
C THR A 247 9.01 -13.23 16.69
N LYS A 248 8.60 -12.01 16.32
CA LYS A 248 9.15 -11.16 15.24
C LYS A 248 9.00 -11.67 13.80
N ASP A 249 8.97 -12.97 13.57
CA ASP A 249 8.89 -13.53 12.21
C ASP A 249 7.44 -13.95 11.88
N ASP A 250 6.85 -13.37 10.84
CA ASP A 250 5.44 -13.46 10.38
C ASP A 250 4.90 -14.87 10.05
N SER A 251 5.72 -15.90 10.26
CA SER A 251 5.43 -17.32 10.10
C SER A 251 4.10 -17.79 10.69
N PHE A 252 3.50 -17.05 11.65
CA PHE A 252 2.15 -17.34 12.12
C PHE A 252 1.15 -17.33 10.97
N LEU A 253 1.05 -16.25 10.19
CA LEU A 253 0.04 -16.16 9.12
C LEU A 253 0.29 -17.23 8.06
N GLU A 254 1.54 -17.43 7.65
CA GLU A 254 1.88 -18.46 6.66
C GLU A 254 1.47 -19.87 7.12
N ASN A 255 1.79 -20.24 8.37
CA ASN A 255 1.42 -21.54 8.93
C ASN A 255 -0.08 -21.67 9.20
N TYR A 256 -0.72 -20.60 9.66
CA TYR A 256 -2.15 -20.55 9.94
C TYR A 256 -2.97 -20.69 8.66
N LEU A 257 -2.58 -20.02 7.57
CA LEU A 257 -3.21 -20.12 6.25
C LEU A 257 -2.95 -21.45 5.55
N ALA A 258 -1.82 -22.12 5.83
CA ALA A 258 -1.49 -23.43 5.28
C ALA A 258 -2.29 -24.60 5.92
N ASN A 259 -2.93 -24.38 7.08
CA ASN A 259 -3.70 -25.39 7.80
C ASN A 259 -5.13 -25.51 7.23
N GLN A 260 -5.61 -26.68 6.82
CA GLN A 260 -6.97 -26.78 6.26
C GLN A 260 -8.10 -26.34 7.19
N ASN A 261 -7.85 -26.25 8.50
CA ASN A 261 -8.80 -25.76 9.50
C ASN A 261 -8.86 -24.22 9.64
N THR A 262 -8.12 -23.42 8.84
CA THR A 262 -8.28 -21.95 8.82
C THR A 262 -9.72 -21.56 8.50
N ILE A 263 -10.20 -20.51 9.14
CA ILE A 263 -11.45 -19.86 8.77
C ILE A 263 -11.32 -19.28 7.35
N GLN A 264 -12.17 -19.73 6.43
CA GLN A 264 -12.05 -19.42 5.00
C GLN A 264 -12.06 -17.92 4.71
N ALA A 265 -12.92 -17.15 5.40
CA ALA A 265 -13.01 -15.69 5.26
C ALA A 265 -11.68 -14.93 5.51
N ILE A 266 -10.77 -15.47 6.35
CA ILE A 266 -9.45 -14.87 6.57
C ILE A 266 -8.57 -15.04 5.32
N ARG A 267 -8.65 -16.19 4.64
CA ARG A 267 -7.96 -16.42 3.35
C ARG A 267 -8.51 -15.50 2.28
N ASP A 268 -9.82 -15.49 2.11
CA ASP A 268 -10.51 -14.72 1.06
C ASP A 268 -10.22 -13.23 1.21
N GLY A 269 -10.20 -12.71 2.44
CA GLY A 269 -9.83 -11.33 2.74
C GLY A 269 -8.34 -11.02 2.46
N LEU A 270 -7.41 -11.92 2.75
CA LEU A 270 -5.99 -11.71 2.43
C LEU A 270 -5.69 -11.83 0.93
N GLU A 271 -6.38 -12.72 0.22
CA GLU A 271 -6.33 -12.79 -1.24
C GLU A 271 -6.83 -11.48 -1.85
N LEU A 272 -8.00 -11.00 -1.39
CA LEU A 272 -8.57 -9.73 -1.83
C LEU A 272 -7.67 -8.54 -1.51
N TYR A 273 -7.07 -8.52 -0.31
CA TYR A 273 -6.11 -7.50 0.08
C TYR A 273 -4.91 -7.45 -0.88
N THR A 274 -4.36 -8.63 -1.18
CA THR A 274 -3.27 -8.80 -2.15
C THR A 274 -3.69 -8.38 -3.57
N LYS A 275 -4.93 -8.66 -3.98
CA LYS A 275 -5.48 -8.30 -5.30
C LYS A 275 -5.63 -6.79 -5.46
N GLU A 276 -6.15 -6.07 -4.47
CA GLU A 276 -6.32 -4.61 -4.53
C GLU A 276 -4.97 -3.87 -4.57
N ILE A 277 -3.95 -4.31 -3.80
CA ILE A 277 -2.58 -3.79 -3.90
C ILE A 277 -2.09 -3.83 -5.36
N ASN A 278 -2.33 -4.96 -6.03
CA ASN A 278 -1.90 -5.21 -7.41
C ASN A 278 -2.77 -4.52 -8.49
N LYS A 279 -3.82 -3.76 -8.15
CA LYS A 279 -4.62 -3.03 -9.15
C LYS A 279 -3.96 -1.73 -9.66
N SER A 280 -2.86 -1.30 -9.06
CA SER A 280 -2.19 -0.03 -9.37
C SER A 280 -0.98 -0.22 -10.30
N ASP A 281 -1.25 -0.36 -11.61
CA ASP A 281 -0.22 -0.41 -12.67
C ASP A 281 0.41 0.98 -12.96
N PHE A 282 0.75 1.73 -11.91
CA PHE A 282 1.48 3.00 -12.01
C PHE A 282 2.69 2.96 -11.08
N GLN A 283 3.83 3.45 -11.56
CA GLN A 283 5.03 3.63 -10.75
C GLN A 283 5.61 5.00 -11.08
N PHE A 284 5.93 5.77 -10.05
CA PHE A 284 6.54 7.08 -10.17
C PHE A 284 7.64 7.25 -9.11
N ASP A 285 8.86 7.58 -9.55
CA ASP A 285 10.02 7.81 -8.67
C ASP A 285 10.38 9.29 -8.71
N GLU A 286 9.92 10.02 -7.69
CA GLU A 286 10.17 11.44 -7.46
C GLU A 286 11.67 11.80 -7.48
N TYR A 287 12.52 10.95 -6.90
CA TYR A 287 13.96 11.20 -6.83
C TYR A 287 14.63 11.03 -8.19
N PHE A 288 14.26 9.99 -8.95
CA PHE A 288 14.67 9.86 -10.34
C PHE A 288 14.14 11.04 -11.16
N TYR A 289 12.85 11.37 -11.05
CA TYR A 289 12.20 12.33 -11.93
C TYR A 289 12.79 13.72 -11.80
N LEU A 290 13.01 14.22 -10.58
CA LEU A 290 13.67 15.51 -10.36
C LEU A 290 15.15 15.49 -10.78
N LYS A 291 15.82 14.33 -10.71
CA LYS A 291 17.23 14.20 -11.09
C LYS A 291 17.44 14.11 -12.61
N GLU A 292 16.55 13.41 -13.33
CA GLU A 292 16.54 13.30 -14.79
C GLU A 292 16.03 14.59 -15.45
N TYR A 293 15.17 15.34 -14.74
CA TYR A 293 14.57 16.60 -15.21
C TYR A 293 14.90 17.78 -14.28
N PRO A 294 16.12 18.34 -14.34
CA PRO A 294 16.54 19.45 -13.48
C PRO A 294 15.72 20.74 -13.66
N ASP A 295 15.08 20.94 -14.81
CA ASP A 295 14.13 22.02 -15.05
C ASP A 295 12.89 21.88 -14.15
N VAL A 296 12.43 20.64 -13.94
CA VAL A 296 11.37 20.32 -12.99
C VAL A 296 11.86 20.47 -11.57
N ALA A 297 13.07 20.01 -11.24
CA ALA A 297 13.64 20.17 -9.90
C ALA A 297 13.76 21.65 -9.49
N GLU A 298 14.23 22.51 -10.38
CA GLU A 298 14.33 23.94 -10.09
C GLU A 298 12.95 24.62 -10.04
N ALA A 299 11.99 24.18 -10.86
CA ALA A 299 10.60 24.64 -10.77
C ALA A 299 9.92 24.19 -9.47
N VAL A 300 10.16 22.96 -8.99
CA VAL A 300 9.70 22.46 -7.67
C VAL A 300 10.34 23.23 -6.54
N LYS A 301 11.67 23.40 -6.57
CA LYS A 301 12.45 24.18 -5.59
C LYS A 301 12.06 25.66 -5.56
N SER A 302 11.59 26.21 -6.68
CA SER A 302 11.05 27.57 -6.79
C SER A 302 9.56 27.66 -6.40
N GLY A 303 8.92 26.55 -6.04
CA GLY A 303 7.50 26.47 -5.65
C GLY A 303 6.50 26.61 -6.81
N PHE A 304 6.95 26.48 -8.06
CA PHE A 304 6.08 26.51 -9.25
C PHE A 304 5.35 25.18 -9.48
N TYR A 305 5.93 24.09 -8.98
CA TYR A 305 5.27 22.79 -8.78
C TYR A 305 5.51 22.33 -7.34
N LYS A 306 4.61 21.48 -6.82
CA LYS A 306 4.70 20.92 -5.47
C LYS A 306 5.74 19.81 -5.39
N ASN A 307 5.82 18.99 -6.43
CA ASN A 307 6.72 17.86 -6.60
C ASN A 307 6.83 17.47 -8.08
N GLY A 308 7.74 16.55 -8.40
CA GLY A 308 7.94 16.00 -9.74
C GLY A 308 6.73 15.26 -10.27
N LEU A 309 5.98 14.57 -9.39
CA LEU A 309 4.74 13.90 -9.77
C LEU A 309 3.71 14.89 -10.34
N GLU A 310 3.53 16.06 -9.73
CA GLU A 310 2.63 17.10 -10.24
C GLU A 310 3.04 17.54 -11.66
N HIS A 311 4.33 17.83 -11.88
CA HIS A 311 4.81 18.14 -13.22
C HIS A 311 4.57 16.98 -14.18
N TYR A 312 4.87 15.74 -13.77
CA TYR A 312 4.71 14.58 -14.66
C TYR A 312 3.27 14.41 -15.12
N MET A 313 2.32 14.44 -14.19
CA MET A 313 0.90 14.30 -14.49
C MET A 313 0.34 15.47 -15.33
N LYS A 314 0.85 16.69 -15.12
CA LYS A 314 0.34 17.91 -15.77
C LYS A 314 0.97 18.17 -17.15
N TYR A 315 2.24 17.83 -17.31
CA TYR A 315 3.04 18.12 -18.51
C TYR A 315 3.89 16.92 -18.97
N GLY A 316 4.57 16.23 -18.04
CA GLY A 316 5.53 15.18 -18.38
C GLY A 316 4.99 14.03 -19.24
N ILE A 317 3.74 13.61 -19.03
CA ILE A 317 3.05 12.62 -19.88
C ILE A 317 2.99 13.09 -21.34
N ASN A 318 2.58 14.33 -21.57
CA ASN A 318 2.44 14.92 -22.92
C ASN A 318 3.79 15.34 -23.52
N GLU A 319 4.78 15.60 -22.67
CA GLU A 319 6.18 15.89 -23.05
C GLU A 319 7.02 14.62 -23.26
N GLY A 320 6.45 13.42 -23.08
CA GLY A 320 7.15 12.14 -23.27
C GLY A 320 8.24 11.86 -22.23
N ARG A 321 8.18 12.53 -21.07
CA ARG A 321 9.08 12.28 -19.93
C ARG A 321 8.78 10.91 -19.31
N LYS A 322 9.73 10.35 -18.56
CA LYS A 322 9.59 9.03 -17.94
C LYS A 322 9.32 9.17 -16.44
N PRO A 323 8.32 8.48 -15.87
CA PRO A 323 7.97 8.62 -14.44
C PRO A 323 8.94 7.88 -13.50
N ILE A 324 9.60 6.83 -14.01
CA ILE A 324 10.55 5.99 -13.29
C ILE A 324 11.79 5.74 -14.13
N LEU A 325 12.88 5.40 -13.43
CA LEU A 325 14.06 4.90 -14.11
C LEU A 325 13.81 3.45 -14.57
N ASP A 326 13.73 3.30 -15.88
CA ASP A 326 13.67 2.04 -16.63
C ASP A 326 15.01 1.27 -16.54
N PHE A 327 15.34 0.79 -15.33
CA PHE A 327 16.62 0.18 -14.94
C PHE A 327 16.45 -1.24 -14.41
N ASN A 328 17.14 -2.17 -15.04
CA ASN A 328 17.18 -3.58 -14.65
C ASN A 328 18.52 -3.87 -13.97
N GLU A 329 18.53 -3.85 -12.64
CA GLU A 329 19.77 -4.02 -11.86
C GLU A 329 20.48 -5.35 -12.16
N TYR A 330 19.72 -6.44 -12.31
CA TYR A 330 20.27 -7.75 -12.59
C TYR A 330 21.02 -7.79 -13.93
N PHE A 331 20.45 -7.20 -14.99
CA PHE A 331 21.15 -6.98 -16.25
C PHE A 331 22.37 -6.09 -16.06
N TYR A 332 22.22 -4.97 -15.34
CA TYR A 332 23.26 -3.97 -15.18
C TYR A 332 24.52 -4.55 -14.51
N LEU A 333 24.36 -5.27 -13.39
CA LEU A 333 25.49 -5.90 -12.68
C LEU A 333 26.07 -7.09 -13.46
N LYS A 334 25.28 -7.75 -14.31
CA LYS A 334 25.76 -8.83 -15.18
C LYS A 334 26.57 -8.31 -16.36
N GLU A 335 26.14 -7.22 -16.98
CA GLU A 335 26.80 -6.57 -18.12
C GLU A 335 28.05 -5.78 -17.69
N TYR A 336 28.07 -5.32 -16.43
CA TYR A 336 29.15 -4.51 -15.87
C TYR A 336 29.76 -5.15 -14.60
N PRO A 337 30.65 -6.16 -14.76
CA PRO A 337 31.28 -6.86 -13.63
C PRO A 337 32.11 -5.98 -12.70
N ASP A 338 32.65 -4.87 -13.21
CA ASP A 338 33.36 -3.85 -12.43
C ASP A 338 32.42 -3.15 -11.43
N VAL A 339 31.19 -2.87 -11.85
CA VAL A 339 30.15 -2.33 -10.96
C VAL A 339 29.69 -3.39 -9.97
N ALA A 340 29.53 -4.65 -10.40
CA ALA A 340 29.15 -5.74 -9.51
C ALA A 340 30.14 -5.92 -8.36
N GLU A 341 31.45 -5.83 -8.63
CA GLU A 341 32.46 -5.91 -7.57
C GLU A 341 32.49 -4.64 -6.69
N ALA A 342 32.21 -3.46 -7.26
CA ALA A 342 32.07 -2.22 -6.48
C ALA A 342 30.85 -2.24 -5.53
N VAL A 343 29.71 -2.78 -5.97
CA VAL A 343 28.52 -3.00 -5.13
C VAL A 343 28.80 -4.06 -4.05
N LYS A 344 29.41 -5.19 -4.44
CA LYS A 344 29.77 -6.29 -3.53
C LYS A 344 30.81 -5.89 -2.46
N SER A 345 31.67 -4.91 -2.74
CA SER A 345 32.59 -4.32 -1.76
C SER A 345 31.94 -3.22 -0.90
N GLY A 346 30.68 -2.89 -1.12
CA GLY A 346 29.93 -1.87 -0.38
C GLY A 346 30.26 -0.43 -0.77
N PHE A 347 31.00 -0.20 -1.86
CA PHE A 347 31.32 1.13 -2.36
C PHE A 347 30.11 1.82 -3.03
N PHE A 348 29.17 1.01 -3.53
CA PHE A 348 27.81 1.43 -3.88
C PHE A 348 26.80 0.51 -3.19
N LYS A 349 25.65 1.05 -2.78
CA LYS A 349 24.53 0.32 -2.17
C LYS A 349 23.93 -0.71 -3.14
N ASN A 350 23.86 -0.34 -4.43
CA ASN A 350 23.26 -1.14 -5.50
C ASN A 350 23.76 -0.66 -6.87
N GLY A 351 23.52 -1.45 -7.93
CA GLY A 351 23.90 -1.11 -9.30
C GLY A 351 23.21 0.17 -9.81
N LEU A 352 22.01 0.43 -9.30
CA LEU A 352 21.24 1.64 -9.56
C LEU A 352 22.00 2.90 -9.12
N GLU A 353 22.59 2.90 -7.92
CA GLU A 353 23.37 4.02 -7.40
C GLU A 353 24.60 4.30 -8.27
N HIS A 354 25.32 3.26 -8.71
CA HIS A 354 26.42 3.45 -9.67
C HIS A 354 25.90 4.05 -10.98
N TYR A 355 24.83 3.48 -11.56
CA TYR A 355 24.30 3.96 -12.83
C TYR A 355 23.91 5.44 -12.76
N MET A 356 23.23 5.83 -11.68
CA MET A 356 22.78 7.18 -11.42
C MET A 356 23.91 8.16 -11.04
N LYS A 357 25.10 7.69 -10.66
CA LYS A 357 26.28 8.54 -10.37
C LYS A 357 27.24 8.63 -11.56
N TYR A 358 27.43 7.53 -12.29
CA TYR A 358 28.47 7.38 -13.31
C TYR A 358 27.94 6.75 -14.60
N GLY A 359 27.16 5.67 -14.50
CA GLY A 359 26.77 4.86 -15.66
C GLY A 359 26.04 5.59 -16.79
N ILE A 360 25.24 6.62 -16.47
CA ILE A 360 24.61 7.50 -17.49
C ILE A 360 25.69 8.22 -18.33
N ASN A 361 26.67 8.84 -17.68
CA ASN A 361 27.75 9.58 -18.35
C ASN A 361 28.77 8.66 -19.03
N GLU A 362 28.88 7.42 -18.56
CA GLU A 362 29.70 6.36 -19.17
C GLU A 362 28.99 5.66 -20.35
N GLY A 363 27.76 6.05 -20.69
CA GLY A 363 26.99 5.47 -21.80
C GLY A 363 26.60 4.00 -21.57
N ARG A 364 26.48 3.58 -20.29
CA ARG A 364 26.16 2.20 -19.93
C ARG A 364 24.66 1.91 -20.12
N ASN A 365 24.35 0.68 -20.48
CA ASN A 365 22.99 0.23 -20.72
C ASN A 365 22.27 -0.09 -19.41
N ARG A 366 21.17 0.60 -19.11
CA ARG A 366 20.35 0.32 -17.93
C ARG A 366 19.50 -0.95 -18.02
N LYS A 367 19.32 -1.53 -19.22
CA LYS A 367 18.51 -2.74 -19.46
C LYS A 367 18.90 -3.45 -20.76
N PRO A 368 18.48 -4.72 -20.98
CA PRO A 368 18.69 -5.42 -22.25
C PRO A 368 17.94 -4.73 -23.40
N ILE A 369 18.56 -4.68 -24.59
CA ILE A 369 17.83 -4.38 -25.83
C ILE A 369 17.24 -5.69 -26.35
N LEU A 370 15.96 -5.92 -26.06
CA LEU A 370 15.26 -7.17 -26.42
C LEU A 370 14.99 -7.29 -27.93
N ASP A 371 14.94 -6.16 -28.63
CA ASP A 371 14.47 -6.05 -30.02
C ASP A 371 15.61 -5.92 -31.05
N PHE A 372 16.84 -6.29 -30.70
CA PHE A 372 17.99 -6.24 -31.61
C PHE A 372 18.24 -7.57 -32.32
N ASN A 373 18.19 -7.54 -33.66
CA ASN A 373 18.48 -8.67 -34.53
C ASN A 373 19.77 -8.41 -35.33
N GLU A 374 20.86 -9.06 -34.91
CA GLU A 374 22.20 -8.96 -35.51
C GLU A 374 22.21 -9.25 -37.03
N ASP A 375 21.56 -10.34 -37.46
CA ASP A 375 21.53 -10.75 -38.87
C ASP A 375 20.79 -9.74 -39.76
N PHE A 376 19.70 -9.15 -39.26
CA PHE A 376 19.04 -8.04 -39.92
C PHE A 376 19.95 -6.81 -39.95
N TYR A 377 20.54 -6.44 -38.81
CA TYR A 377 21.27 -5.19 -38.66
C TYR A 377 22.50 -5.14 -39.57
N LEU A 378 23.30 -6.21 -39.63
CA LEU A 378 24.45 -6.29 -40.53
C LEU A 378 24.04 -6.37 -42.01
N LYS A 379 22.85 -6.90 -42.31
CA LYS A 379 22.33 -6.95 -43.69
C LYS A 379 21.81 -5.59 -44.16
N GLU A 380 21.14 -4.84 -43.30
CA GLU A 380 20.60 -3.51 -43.58
C GLU A 380 21.71 -2.43 -43.59
N TYR A 381 22.80 -2.66 -42.85
CA TYR A 381 23.92 -1.72 -42.71
C TYR A 381 25.28 -2.33 -43.11
N PRO A 382 25.59 -2.38 -44.42
CA PRO A 382 26.83 -2.99 -44.93
C PRO A 382 28.13 -2.32 -44.45
N ASP A 383 28.07 -1.03 -44.10
CA ASP A 383 29.18 -0.29 -43.49
C ASP A 383 29.55 -0.86 -42.11
N VAL A 384 28.53 -1.21 -41.32
CA VAL A 384 28.71 -1.88 -40.03
C VAL A 384 29.19 -3.31 -40.23
N ALA A 385 28.65 -4.04 -41.19
CA ALA A 385 29.07 -5.41 -41.49
C ALA A 385 30.58 -5.50 -41.82
N GLU A 386 31.12 -4.57 -42.61
CA GLU A 386 32.55 -4.56 -42.91
C GLU A 386 33.40 -4.10 -41.71
N ALA A 387 32.89 -3.19 -40.88
CA ALA A 387 33.54 -2.79 -39.62
C ALA A 387 33.58 -3.93 -38.59
N VAL A 388 32.53 -4.76 -38.51
CA VAL A 388 32.51 -5.98 -37.67
C VAL A 388 33.44 -7.04 -38.24
N LYS A 389 33.40 -7.27 -39.55
CA LYS A 389 34.23 -8.27 -40.25
C LYS A 389 35.73 -7.95 -40.21
N SER A 390 36.10 -6.67 -40.16
CA SER A 390 37.48 -6.21 -39.94
C SER A 390 37.90 -6.22 -38.46
N GLY A 391 36.99 -6.57 -37.54
CA GLY A 391 37.24 -6.64 -36.10
C GLY A 391 37.28 -5.28 -35.39
N PHE A 392 36.84 -4.20 -36.04
CA PHE A 392 36.75 -2.87 -35.42
C PHE A 392 35.59 -2.79 -34.41
N TYR A 393 34.51 -3.54 -34.66
CA TYR A 393 33.48 -3.85 -33.68
C TYR A 393 33.38 -5.37 -33.49
N LYS A 394 33.02 -5.80 -32.28
CA LYS A 394 32.79 -7.21 -31.94
C LYS A 394 31.56 -7.79 -32.63
N ASN A 395 30.52 -6.97 -32.81
CA ASN A 395 29.24 -7.30 -33.43
C ASN A 395 28.47 -6.01 -33.82
N GLY A 396 27.41 -6.15 -34.61
CA GLY A 396 26.53 -5.08 -35.03
C GLY A 396 25.82 -4.41 -33.86
N LEU A 397 25.49 -5.16 -32.81
CA LEU A 397 24.97 -4.61 -31.56
C LEU A 397 25.93 -3.56 -30.97
N GLU A 398 27.24 -3.81 -30.91
CA GLU A 398 28.21 -2.85 -30.37
C GLU A 398 28.24 -1.54 -31.18
N HIS A 399 28.17 -1.62 -32.51
CA HIS A 399 28.02 -0.43 -33.34
C HIS A 399 26.69 0.28 -33.07
N TYR A 400 25.59 -0.47 -33.01
CA TYR A 400 24.27 0.11 -32.73
C TYR A 400 24.26 0.88 -31.42
N MET A 401 24.86 0.31 -30.37
CA MET A 401 25.00 0.96 -29.08
C MET A 401 25.77 2.27 -29.14
N LYS A 402 26.91 2.28 -29.85
CA LYS A 402 27.82 3.44 -29.87
C LYS A 402 27.36 4.56 -30.80
N TYR A 403 26.76 4.21 -31.93
CA TYR A 403 26.43 5.16 -33.02
C TYR A 403 25.02 4.95 -33.58
N GLY A 404 24.62 3.70 -33.82
CA GLY A 404 23.38 3.40 -34.55
C GLY A 404 22.09 3.93 -33.92
N ILE A 405 22.02 4.07 -32.59
CA ILE A 405 20.89 4.73 -31.89
C ILE A 405 20.76 6.19 -32.35
N ASN A 406 21.85 6.95 -32.31
CA ASN A 406 21.87 8.38 -32.68
C ASN A 406 21.73 8.58 -34.19
N GLU A 407 22.15 7.60 -34.99
CA GLU A 407 21.96 7.56 -36.44
C GLU A 407 20.54 7.11 -36.85
N GLY A 408 19.67 6.76 -35.89
CA GLY A 408 18.28 6.32 -36.17
C GLY A 408 18.17 4.98 -36.90
N ARG A 409 19.18 4.11 -36.77
CA ARG A 409 19.24 2.82 -37.47
C ARG A 409 18.23 1.83 -36.87
N LYS A 410 17.49 1.13 -37.74
CA LYS A 410 16.51 0.10 -37.33
C LYS A 410 17.22 -1.12 -36.76
N THR A 411 16.63 -1.78 -35.76
CA THR A 411 17.26 -2.95 -35.10
C THR A 411 16.71 -4.30 -35.54
N ASN A 412 15.58 -4.33 -36.24
CA ASN A 412 14.90 -5.55 -36.66
C ASN A 412 13.97 -5.29 -37.88
N ASN A 413 13.34 -6.37 -38.35
CA ASN A 413 12.33 -6.38 -39.44
C ASN A 413 10.88 -6.12 -38.94
N ALA A 414 10.67 -5.54 -37.75
CA ALA A 414 9.31 -5.17 -37.34
C ALA A 414 8.74 -4.09 -38.27
N ILE A 415 7.46 -4.23 -38.61
CA ILE A 415 6.71 -3.34 -39.52
C ILE A 415 6.26 -2.10 -38.75
#